data_AF-A0A934F1B3-F1
#
_entry.id   AF-A0A934F1B3-F1
#
_cell.length_a   1.000
_cell.length_b   1.000
_cell.length_c   1.000
_cell.angle_alpha   90.00
_cell.angle_beta   90.00
_cell.angle_gamma   90.00
#
_symmetry.space_group_name_H-M   'P 1'
#
loop_
_entity.id
_entity.type
_entity.pdbx_description
1 polymer ?
#
loop_
_entity_poly.entity_id
_entity_poly.type
_entity_poly.pdbx_seq_one_letter_code
_entity_poly.pdbx_strand_id
1 'polypeptide(L)'
;MKHRIGLVSSKGFGRSTTKYVEVADVSELAAELGKAGAKRAILYYRDRFGDGHTEGKEFSAASVGEAQFKWLLETPKDGMRGLYFDQGA
;
A
#
# COMPACT_ATOMS: atom_id res chain seq x y z
N MET A 1 -0.41 6.38 18.08
CA MET A 1 0.35 5.14 17.80
C MET A 1 0.68 5.13 16.33
N LYS A 2 1.87 4.64 15.92
CA LYS A 2 2.21 4.52 14.50
C LYS A 2 1.88 3.11 14.01
N HIS A 3 1.40 3.03 12.79
CA HIS A 3 1.01 1.80 12.12
C HIS A 3 2.03 1.47 11.03
N ARG A 4 2.46 0.21 10.99
CA ARG A 4 3.40 -0.28 9.99
C ARG A 4 2.63 -0.71 8.75
N ILE A 5 2.76 0.06 7.68
CA ILE A 5 2.07 -0.19 6.39
C ILE A 5 3.10 -0.62 5.35
N GLY A 6 2.78 -1.70 4.62
CA GLY A 6 3.59 -2.14 3.49
C GLY A 6 3.24 -1.34 2.23
N LEU A 7 4.21 -0.60 1.68
CA LEU A 7 4.12 0.00 0.35
C LEU A 7 4.80 -0.94 -0.64
N VAL A 8 4.05 -1.48 -1.58
CA VAL A 8 4.51 -2.44 -2.58
C VAL A 8 4.61 -1.75 -3.92
N SER A 9 5.76 -1.82 -4.58
CA SER A 9 5.91 -1.34 -5.94
C SER A 9 6.47 -2.43 -6.83
N SER A 10 6.07 -2.47 -8.09
CA SER A 10 6.86 -3.15 -9.12
C SER A 10 7.63 -2.08 -9.87
N LYS A 11 8.97 -2.15 -9.85
CA LYS A 11 9.74 -1.63 -10.98
C LYS A 11 9.70 -2.76 -12.00
N GLY A 12 9.30 -2.48 -13.24
CA GLY A 12 9.07 -3.49 -14.28
C GLY A 12 10.09 -4.64 -14.32
N PHE A 13 9.67 -5.79 -14.88
CA PHE A 13 10.28 -7.14 -14.78
C PHE A 13 9.84 -7.99 -13.57
N GLY A 14 8.55 -7.97 -13.23
CA GLY A 14 7.90 -9.05 -12.45
C GLY A 14 8.34 -9.21 -10.99
N ARG A 15 9.20 -8.32 -10.47
CA ARG A 15 9.61 -8.32 -9.05
C ARG A 15 8.98 -7.15 -8.32
N SER A 16 8.11 -7.47 -7.36
CA SER A 16 7.59 -6.48 -6.43
C SER A 16 8.57 -6.26 -5.27
N THR A 17 8.79 -5.00 -4.91
CA THR A 17 9.55 -4.59 -3.73
C THR A 17 8.57 -4.08 -2.68
N THR A 18 8.72 -4.51 -1.44
CA THR A 18 7.91 -4.03 -0.32
C THR A 18 8.77 -3.16 0.58
N LYS A 19 8.38 -1.90 0.76
CA LYS A 19 8.93 -0.97 1.75
C LYS A 19 7.92 -0.79 2.86
N TYR A 20 8.32 -1.04 4.10
CA TYR A 20 7.48 -0.73 5.25
C TYR A 20 7.68 0.72 5.69
N VAL A 21 6.57 1.42 5.92
CA VAL A 21 6.55 2.79 6.45
C VAL A 21 5.75 2.80 7.74
N GLU A 22 6.13 3.68 8.66
CA GLU A 22 5.42 3.89 9.92
C GLU A 22 4.64 5.19 9.84
N VAL A 23 3.32 5.08 9.86
CA VAL A 23 2.41 6.22 9.67
C VAL A 23 1.40 6.28 10.82
N ALA A 24 1.16 7.47 11.37
CA ALA A 24 0.17 7.69 12.42
C ALA A 24 -1.24 7.90 11.85
N ASP A 25 -1.35 8.52 10.68
CA ASP A 25 -2.62 8.95 10.09
C ASP A 25 -2.59 8.93 8.54
N VAL A 26 -3.72 9.32 7.95
CA VAL A 26 -3.92 9.37 6.50
C VAL A 26 -2.97 10.38 5.83
N SER A 27 -2.68 11.51 6.48
CA SER A 27 -1.81 12.55 5.94
C SER A 27 -0.36 12.09 5.90
N GLU A 28 0.13 11.40 6.93
CA GLU A 28 1.45 10.76 6.90
C GLU A 28 1.54 9.68 5.82
N LEU A 29 0.48 8.88 5.63
CA LEU A 29 0.42 7.88 4.56
C LEU A 29 0.46 8.52 3.16
N ALA A 30 -0.29 9.59 2.94
CA ALA A 30 -0.26 10.34 1.68
C ALA A 30 1.14 10.92 1.41
N ALA A 31 1.81 11.45 2.45
CA ALA A 31 3.17 11.96 2.35
C ALA A 31 4.18 10.86 2.01
N GLU A 32 4.10 9.70 2.64
CA GLU A 32 4.97 8.55 2.35
C GLU A 32 4.75 8.01 0.92
N LEU A 33 3.50 7.94 0.46
CA LEU A 33 3.18 7.61 -0.93
C LEU A 33 3.77 8.62 -1.91
N GLY A 34 3.65 9.92 -1.61
CA GLY A 34 4.26 11.00 -2.39
C GLY A 34 5.78 10.88 -2.48
N LYS A 35 6.45 10.63 -1.35
CA LYS A 35 7.92 10.38 -1.31
C LYS A 35 8.32 9.14 -2.09
N ALA A 36 7.45 8.13 -2.13
CA ALA A 36 7.68 6.90 -2.90
C ALA A 36 7.48 7.09 -4.42
N GLY A 37 7.01 8.26 -4.86
CA GLY A 37 6.70 8.54 -6.26
C GLY A 37 5.39 7.91 -6.74
N ALA A 38 4.51 7.51 -5.82
CA ALA A 38 3.22 6.91 -6.15
C ALA A 38 2.31 7.96 -6.78
N LYS A 39 1.91 7.75 -8.05
CA LYS A 39 0.82 8.54 -8.68
C LYS A 39 -0.53 7.90 -8.39
N ARG A 40 -0.59 6.57 -8.46
CA ARG A 40 -1.77 5.75 -8.24
C ARG A 40 -1.43 4.62 -7.29
N ALA A 41 -2.38 4.26 -6.43
CA ALA A 41 -2.27 3.16 -5.50
C ALA A 41 -3.55 2.32 -5.51
N ILE A 42 -3.45 1.07 -5.10
CA ILE A 42 -4.55 0.14 -4.90
C ILE A 42 -4.30 -0.66 -3.62
N LEU A 43 -5.37 -1.10 -2.96
CA LEU A 43 -5.26 -1.97 -1.80
C LEU A 43 -4.63 -3.29 -2.25
N TYR A 44 -3.68 -3.79 -1.45
CA TYR A 44 -2.94 -4.98 -1.76
C TYR A 44 -2.86 -5.88 -0.53
N TYR A 45 -3.05 -7.18 -0.73
CA TYR A 45 -2.80 -8.16 0.30
C TYR A 45 -2.01 -9.34 -0.25
N ARG A 46 -1.29 -10.02 0.65
CA ARG A 46 -0.73 -11.35 0.39
C ARG A 46 -1.49 -12.40 1.15
N ASP A 47 -1.80 -13.49 0.47
CA ASP A 47 -2.34 -14.67 1.12
C ASP A 47 -1.24 -15.51 1.79
N ARG A 48 -1.66 -16.61 2.42
CA ARG A 48 -0.78 -17.58 3.10
C ARG A 48 0.19 -18.32 2.18
N PHE A 49 -0.06 -18.33 0.87
CA PHE A 49 0.81 -18.95 -0.13
C PHE A 49 1.85 -17.97 -0.66
N GLY A 50 1.71 -16.69 -0.32
CA GLY A 50 2.61 -15.62 -0.74
C GLY A 50 2.17 -14.94 -2.03
N ASP A 51 0.99 -15.28 -2.56
CA ASP A 51 0.45 -14.69 -3.77
C ASP A 51 -0.12 -13.30 -3.47
N GLY A 52 0.19 -12.36 -4.36
CA GLY A 52 -0.20 -10.96 -4.24
C GLY A 52 -1.51 -10.67 -4.95
N HIS A 53 -2.46 -10.12 -4.21
CA HIS A 53 -3.79 -9.78 -4.70
C HIS A 53 -4.07 -8.30 -4.49
N THR A 54 -4.87 -7.72 -5.38
CA THR A 54 -5.35 -6.34 -5.24
C THR A 54 -6.85 -6.33 -4.98
N GLU A 55 -7.31 -5.34 -4.19
CA GLU A 55 -8.72 -5.20 -3.82
C GLU A 55 -9.24 -3.80 -4.17
N GLY A 56 -10.44 -3.75 -4.73
CA GLY A 56 -11.13 -2.50 -5.05
C GLY A 56 -10.61 -1.81 -6.31
N LYS A 57 -10.84 -0.50 -6.39
CA LYS A 57 -10.42 0.34 -7.53
C LYS A 57 -9.14 1.07 -7.20
N GLU A 58 -8.29 1.25 -8.22
CA GLU A 58 -7.14 2.14 -8.12
C GLU A 58 -7.59 3.56 -7.78
N PHE A 59 -6.86 4.21 -6.89
CA PHE A 59 -7.07 5.59 -6.46
C PHE A 59 -5.80 6.40 -6.60
N SER A 60 -5.93 7.73 -6.67
CA SER A 60 -4.76 8.62 -6.65
C SER A 60 -4.09 8.55 -5.29
N ALA A 61 -2.76 8.53 -5.23
CA ALA A 61 -2.03 8.56 -3.97
C ALA A 61 -2.37 9.80 -3.12
N ALA A 62 -2.70 10.92 -3.78
CA ALA A 62 -3.14 12.15 -3.13
C ALA A 62 -4.59 12.08 -2.59
N SER A 63 -5.36 11.07 -3.01
CA SER A 63 -6.76 10.85 -2.61
C SER A 63 -6.92 9.68 -1.64
N VAL A 64 -5.82 9.20 -1.03
CA VAL A 64 -5.92 8.21 0.05
C VAL A 64 -6.76 8.80 1.19
N GLY A 65 -7.78 8.07 1.60
CA GLY A 65 -8.74 8.51 2.61
C GLY A 65 -8.80 7.58 3.80
N GLU A 66 -9.69 7.90 4.75
CA GLU A 66 -9.88 7.09 5.94
C GLU A 66 -10.31 5.65 5.65
N ALA A 67 -11.07 5.42 4.58
CA ALA A 67 -11.53 4.09 4.23
C ALA A 67 -10.35 3.15 3.90
N GLN A 68 -9.42 3.61 3.08
CA GLN A 68 -8.19 2.87 2.75
C GLN A 68 -7.31 2.72 3.99
N PHE A 69 -7.17 3.78 4.78
CA PHE A 69 -6.37 3.72 6.00
C PHE A 69 -6.92 2.69 6.98
N LYS A 70 -8.22 2.73 7.30
CA LYS A 70 -8.88 1.74 8.16
C LYS A 70 -8.66 0.32 7.66
N TRP A 71 -8.80 0.08 6.35
CA TRP A 71 -8.55 -1.23 5.74
C TRP A 71 -7.10 -1.71 5.95
N LEU A 72 -6.12 -0.81 5.89
CA LEU A 72 -4.71 -1.14 6.12
C LEU A 72 -4.39 -1.43 7.59
N LEU A 73 -5.20 -0.90 8.52
CA LEU A 73 -5.05 -1.14 9.95
C LEU A 73 -5.68 -2.45 10.42
N GLU A 74 -6.59 -3.01 9.64
CA GLU A 74 -7.18 -4.30 9.96
C GLU A 74 -6.12 -5.41 9.92
N THR A 75 -6.20 -6.32 10.88
CA THR A 75 -5.29 -7.46 10.96
C THR A 75 -5.38 -8.30 9.66
N PRO A 76 -4.25 -8.54 8.97
CA PRO A 76 -4.23 -9.47 7.85
C PRO A 76 -4.58 -10.87 8.36
N LYS A 77 -5.56 -11.54 7.74
CA LYS A 77 -5.95 -12.91 8.14
C LYS A 77 -4.83 -13.92 7.91
N ASP A 78 -4.12 -13.81 6.78
CA ASP A 78 -3.23 -14.87 6.28
C ASP A 78 -1.87 -14.35 5.78
N GLY A 79 -1.54 -13.08 5.98
CA GLY A 79 -0.30 -12.53 5.44
C GLY A 79 -0.07 -11.05 5.75
N MET A 80 -0.02 -10.22 4.70
CA MET A 80 0.26 -8.79 4.80
C MET A 80 -0.82 -7.99 4.10
N ARG A 81 -1.19 -6.84 4.67
CA ARG A 81 -1.95 -5.78 3.99
C ARG A 81 -1.04 -4.59 3.72
N GLY A 82 -1.26 -3.96 2.58
CA GLY A 82 -0.45 -2.87 2.11
C GLY A 82 -1.10 -2.12 0.96
N LEU A 83 -0.33 -1.21 0.38
CA LEU A 83 -0.70 -0.48 -0.83
C LEU A 83 0.23 -0.87 -1.95
N TYR A 84 -0.33 -1.38 -3.03
CA TYR A 84 0.41 -1.52 -4.27
C TYR A 84 0.35 -0.21 -5.04
N PHE A 85 1.48 0.28 -5.53
CA PHE A 85 1.56 1.47 -6.37
C PHE A 85 2.56 1.25 -7.49
N ASP A 86 2.28 1.85 -8.64
CA ASP A 86 3.23 1.88 -9.73
C ASP A 86 4.17 3.09 -9.54
N GLN A 87 5.48 2.82 -9.52
CA GLN A 87 6.46 3.87 -9.75
C GLN A 87 6.47 4.11 -11.25
N GLY A 88 5.49 4.89 -11.72
CA GLY A 88 5.31 5.16 -13.14
C GLY A 88 6.66 5.50 -13.78
N ALA A 89 6.91 4.84 -14.92
CA ALA A 89 8.12 4.99 -15.74
C ALA A 89 8.51 6.45 -15.97
#